data_AF-W1PB89-F1
#
_entry.id   AF-W1PB89-F1
#
_cell.length_a   1.000
_cell.length_b   1.000
_cell.length_c   1.000
_cell.angle_alpha   90.00
_cell.angle_beta   90.00
_cell.angle_gamma   90.00
#
_symmetry.space_group_name_H-M   'P 1'
#
loop_
_entity.id
_entity.type
_entity.pdbx_description
1 polymer ?
#
loop_
_entity_poly.entity_id
_entity_poly.type
_entity_poly.pdbx_seq_one_letter_code
_entity_poly.pdbx_strand_id
1 'polypeptide(L)'
;MGHWWPKKSLRWHANIEWGTCTIDMWDDFKREIERQFYLENVEYLARKKLKRLRHMGSIRDYVKEFSTLMLEIPDLAEKDLFFNFMDGLLPWDEQELQRHGVQDLASAMALAEQLVELRRNGPSRQRPYMNDYDNGGGDQEERSSTQEEGVVSP
;
A
#
# COMPACT_ATOMS: atom_id res chain seq x y z
N MET A 1 -17.96 -7.31 9.75
CA MET A 1 -17.16 -6.44 10.65
C MET A 1 -17.91 -6.34 11.97
N GLY A 2 -17.29 -6.50 13.15
CA GLY A 2 -18.05 -6.45 14.42
C GLY A 2 -17.41 -6.97 15.72
N HIS A 3 -16.26 -7.65 15.68
CA HIS A 3 -15.70 -8.33 16.88
C HIS A 3 -14.69 -7.51 17.70
N TRP A 4 -14.57 -6.20 17.45
CA TRP A 4 -13.59 -5.31 18.10
C TRP A 4 -14.04 -4.91 19.51
N TRP A 5 -15.25 -4.35 19.63
CA TRP A 5 -15.83 -3.90 20.90
C TRP A 5 -15.91 -4.99 22.00
N PRO A 6 -16.38 -6.23 21.73
CA PRO A 6 -16.44 -7.26 22.76
C PRO A 6 -15.06 -7.63 23.32
N LYS A 7 -14.02 -7.74 22.47
CA LYS A 7 -12.65 -8.06 22.90
C LYS A 7 -12.02 -6.93 23.72
N LYS A 8 -12.24 -5.68 23.32
CA LYS A 8 -11.82 -4.49 24.08
C LYS A 8 -12.47 -4.43 25.46
N SER A 9 -13.79 -4.67 25.53
CA SER A 9 -14.55 -4.72 26.79
C SER A 9 -14.02 -5.80 27.73
N LEU A 10 -13.83 -7.04 27.27
CA LEU A 10 -13.25 -8.10 28.12
C LEU A 10 -11.86 -7.73 28.66
N ARG A 11 -10.98 -7.11 27.86
CA ARG A 11 -9.66 -6.70 28.34
C ARG A 11 -9.74 -5.57 29.37
N TRP A 12 -10.70 -4.66 29.23
CA TRP A 12 -10.94 -3.59 30.19
C TRP A 12 -11.47 -4.14 31.52
N HIS A 13 -12.44 -5.06 31.48
CA HIS A 13 -12.92 -5.77 32.68
C HIS A 13 -11.80 -6.55 33.36
N ALA A 14 -11.02 -7.35 32.63
CA ALA A 14 -9.88 -8.10 33.18
C ALA A 14 -8.82 -7.17 33.82
N ASN A 15 -8.52 -6.01 33.22
CA ASN A 15 -7.56 -5.07 33.79
C ASN A 15 -8.06 -4.41 35.09
N ILE A 16 -9.38 -4.25 35.26
CA ILE A 16 -10.00 -3.75 36.50
C ILE A 16 -10.03 -4.87 37.55
N GLU A 17 -10.47 -6.07 37.18
CA GLU A 17 -10.56 -7.24 38.07
C GLU A 17 -9.21 -7.63 38.67
N TRP A 18 -8.11 -7.49 37.91
CA TRP A 18 -6.76 -7.81 38.35
C TRP A 18 -6.01 -6.62 38.97
N GLY A 19 -6.67 -5.46 39.14
CA GLY A 19 -6.07 -4.26 39.72
C GLY A 19 -4.92 -3.64 38.92
N THR A 20 -4.74 -4.03 37.66
CA THR A 20 -3.67 -3.53 36.78
C THR A 20 -4.02 -2.20 36.12
N CYS A 21 -5.27 -1.75 36.25
CA CYS A 21 -5.75 -0.45 35.83
C CYS A 21 -6.49 0.26 36.97
N THR A 22 -5.72 0.96 37.82
CA THR A 22 -6.26 1.87 38.83
C THR A 22 -6.60 3.19 38.17
N ILE A 23 -7.82 3.31 37.63
CA ILE A 23 -8.37 4.60 37.18
C ILE A 23 -8.93 5.31 38.41
N ASP A 24 -8.06 5.86 39.28
CA ASP A 24 -8.52 6.61 40.46
C ASP A 24 -8.87 8.07 40.14
N MET A 25 -8.23 8.64 39.10
CA MET A 25 -8.47 10.00 38.64
C MET A 25 -9.02 10.08 37.21
N TRP A 26 -9.81 11.13 36.96
CA TRP A 26 -10.37 11.48 35.66
C TRP A 26 -9.31 11.65 34.56
N ASP A 27 -8.08 12.01 34.92
CA ASP A 27 -6.97 12.15 33.97
C ASP A 27 -6.34 10.80 33.57
N ASP A 28 -6.39 9.78 34.43
CA ASP A 28 -6.01 8.41 34.05
C ASP A 28 -7.03 7.82 33.07
N PHE A 29 -8.32 8.14 33.26
CA PHE A 29 -9.37 7.76 32.33
C PHE A 29 -9.15 8.39 30.95
N LYS A 30 -8.89 9.70 30.88
CA LYS A 30 -8.54 10.38 29.62
C LYS A 30 -7.32 9.74 28.96
N ARG A 31 -6.24 9.53 29.73
CA ARG A 31 -4.99 8.95 29.23
C ARG A 31 -5.19 7.55 28.66
N GLU A 32 -6.02 6.71 29.29
CA GLU A 32 -6.30 5.37 28.76
C GLU A 32 -7.26 5.41 27.55
N ILE A 33 -8.23 6.33 27.49
CA ILE A 33 -9.05 6.56 26.28
C ILE A 33 -8.18 7.05 25.11
N GLU A 34 -7.35 8.07 25.33
CA GLU A 34 -6.38 8.57 24.33
C GLU A 34 -5.45 7.46 23.87
N ARG A 35 -4.88 6.69 24.80
CA ARG A 35 -4.02 5.54 24.47
C ARG A 35 -4.74 4.49 23.63
N GLN A 36 -5.98 4.11 23.98
CA GLN A 36 -6.68 3.02 23.29
C GLN A 36 -7.30 3.43 21.96
N PHE A 37 -7.79 4.66 21.82
CA PHE A 37 -8.49 5.12 20.63
C PHE A 37 -7.63 5.97 19.72
N TYR A 38 -6.66 6.74 20.24
CA TYR A 38 -5.82 7.60 19.40
C TYR A 38 -4.68 6.81 18.75
N LEU A 39 -3.89 6.01 19.51
CA LEU A 39 -2.80 5.22 18.89
C LEU A 39 -3.33 4.17 17.90
N GLU A 40 -4.38 3.42 18.25
CA GLU A 40 -4.91 2.39 17.34
C GLU A 40 -5.53 3.01 16.07
N ASN A 41 -6.10 4.21 16.17
CA ASN A 41 -6.59 4.95 15.00
C ASN A 41 -5.42 5.50 14.15
N VAL A 42 -4.38 6.08 14.78
CA VAL A 42 -3.18 6.56 14.07
C VAL A 42 -2.49 5.41 13.32
N GLU A 43 -2.20 4.30 14.00
CA GLU A 43 -1.54 3.13 13.40
C GLU A 43 -2.42 2.51 12.28
N TYR A 44 -3.73 2.37 12.50
CA TYR A 44 -4.67 1.88 11.48
C TYR A 44 -4.71 2.79 10.24
N LEU A 45 -4.75 4.11 10.44
CA LEU A 45 -4.74 5.09 9.36
C LEU A 45 -3.40 5.08 8.62
N ALA A 46 -2.28 4.99 9.35
CA ALA A 46 -0.94 4.88 8.78
C ALA A 46 -0.81 3.62 7.92
N ARG A 47 -1.17 2.43 8.43
CA ARG A 47 -1.19 1.17 7.65
C ARG A 47 -2.10 1.26 6.43
N LYS A 48 -3.25 1.93 6.54
CA LYS A 48 -4.20 2.14 5.43
C LYS A 48 -3.65 3.11 4.38
N LYS A 49 -2.87 4.12 4.79
CA LYS A 49 -2.16 5.04 3.87
C LYS A 49 -0.99 4.33 3.20
N LEU A 50 -0.19 3.55 3.95
CA LEU A 50 0.94 2.78 3.44
C LEU A 50 0.52 1.86 2.28
N LYS A 51 -0.55 1.06 2.47
CA LYS A 51 -1.13 0.18 1.43
C LYS A 51 -1.66 0.91 0.19
N ARG A 52 -1.71 2.24 0.19
CA ARG A 52 -2.20 3.09 -0.90
C ARG A 52 -1.13 4.08 -1.37
N LEU A 53 0.06 4.06 -0.76
CA LEU A 53 1.12 5.01 -1.07
C LEU A 53 1.75 4.62 -2.41
N ARG A 54 1.65 5.53 -3.38
CA ARG A 54 2.23 5.38 -4.71
C ARG A 54 3.10 6.59 -5.03
N HIS A 55 4.24 6.34 -5.68
CA HIS A 55 5.17 7.36 -6.16
C HIS A 55 4.56 8.12 -7.35
N MET A 56 3.71 9.11 -7.08
CA MET A 56 3.05 9.89 -8.14
C MET A 56 3.86 11.11 -8.61
N GLY A 57 4.79 11.61 -7.78
CA GLY A 57 5.54 12.86 -8.00
C GLY A 57 7.06 12.66 -8.04
N SER A 58 7.77 13.29 -7.09
CA SER A 58 9.20 13.08 -6.87
C SER A 58 9.45 11.84 -6.03
N ILE A 59 10.54 11.12 -6.32
CA ILE A 59 10.96 9.98 -5.51
C ILE A 59 11.39 10.41 -4.09
N ARG A 60 11.90 11.65 -3.90
CA ARG A 60 12.19 12.19 -2.57
C ARG A 60 10.94 12.39 -1.73
N ASP A 61 9.85 12.85 -2.34
CA ASP A 61 8.57 13.04 -1.63
C ASP A 61 7.98 11.67 -1.24
N TYR A 62 8.06 10.68 -2.14
CA TYR A 62 7.69 9.30 -1.84
C TYR A 62 8.51 8.71 -0.68
N VAL A 63 9.86 8.79 -0.73
CA VAL A 63 10.75 8.30 0.34
C VAL A 63 10.43 8.99 1.67
N LYS A 64 10.18 10.31 1.67
CA LYS A 64 9.82 11.09 2.86
C LYS A 64 8.46 10.69 3.44
N GLU A 65 7.44 10.51 2.62
CA GLU A 65 6.12 10.04 3.08
C GLU A 65 6.18 8.60 3.61
N PHE A 66 6.94 7.73 2.93
CA PHE A 66 7.17 6.34 3.36
C PHE A 66 7.86 6.31 4.74
N SER A 67 8.94 7.09 4.90
CA SER A 67 9.68 7.23 6.15
C SER A 67 8.80 7.73 7.30
N THR A 68 7.87 8.65 7.02
CA THR A 68 6.92 9.15 8.01
C THR A 68 5.99 8.03 8.49
N LEU A 69 5.45 7.24 7.56
CA LEU A 69 4.57 6.11 7.87
C LEU A 69 5.27 4.96 8.61
N MET A 70 6.57 4.74 8.37
CA MET A 70 7.36 3.79 9.14
C MET A 70 7.40 4.14 10.63
N LEU A 71 7.57 5.42 10.95
CA LEU A 71 7.62 5.91 12.33
C LEU A 71 6.25 5.83 13.03
N GLU A 72 5.15 5.90 12.27
CA GLU A 72 3.78 5.71 12.76
C GLU A 72 3.38 4.24 12.93
N ILE A 73 4.15 3.28 12.39
CA ILE A 73 3.87 1.83 12.42
C ILE A 73 5.11 1.06 12.94
N PRO A 74 5.45 1.19 14.24
CA PRO A 74 6.72 0.72 14.80
C PRO A 74 6.87 -0.82 14.87
N ASP A 75 5.83 -1.59 14.54
CA ASP A 75 5.80 -3.05 14.62
C ASP A 75 5.82 -3.76 13.25
N LEU A 76 5.97 -3.02 12.14
CA LEU A 76 5.97 -3.63 10.80
C LEU A 76 7.31 -4.34 10.51
N ALA A 77 7.24 -5.57 10.00
CA ALA A 77 8.42 -6.33 9.64
C ALA A 77 9.18 -5.67 8.49
N GLU A 78 10.52 -5.66 8.56
CA GLU A 78 11.39 -5.04 7.54
C GLU A 78 11.13 -5.59 6.12
N LYS A 79 10.82 -6.89 6.00
CA LYS A 79 10.46 -7.52 4.72
C LYS A 79 9.14 -6.98 4.15
N ASP A 80 8.15 -6.73 5.00
CA ASP A 80 6.88 -6.13 4.57
C ASP A 80 7.12 -4.66 4.17
N LEU A 81 7.95 -3.93 4.93
CA LEU A 81 8.34 -2.56 4.59
C LEU A 81 9.05 -2.50 3.22
N PHE A 82 10.08 -3.32 3.00
CA PHE A 82 10.77 -3.41 1.72
C PHE A 82 9.82 -3.75 0.56
N PHE A 83 8.90 -4.71 0.76
CA PHE A 83 7.90 -5.07 -0.24
C PHE A 83 6.94 -3.90 -0.56
N ASN A 84 6.38 -3.24 0.46
CA ASN A 84 5.49 -2.08 0.26
C ASN A 84 6.23 -0.88 -0.34
N PHE A 85 7.53 -0.74 -0.08
CA PHE A 85 8.37 0.27 -0.72
C PHE A 85 8.52 0.00 -2.22
N MET A 86 8.93 -1.21 -2.59
CA MET A 86 9.11 -1.58 -4.00
C MET A 86 7.79 -1.52 -4.79
N ASP A 87 6.70 -2.11 -4.28
CA ASP A 87 5.36 -2.06 -4.91
C ASP A 87 4.79 -0.63 -5.01
N GLY A 88 5.24 0.28 -4.13
CA GLY A 88 4.84 1.69 -4.14
C GLY A 88 5.56 2.57 -5.15
N LEU A 89 6.67 2.11 -5.74
CA LEU A 89 7.44 2.87 -6.72
C LEU A 89 6.76 2.94 -8.09
N LEU A 90 7.29 3.79 -8.95
CA LEU A 90 6.97 3.77 -10.38
C LEU A 90 7.77 2.67 -11.06
N PRO A 91 7.24 2.04 -12.13
CA PRO A 91 7.90 0.90 -12.79
C PRO A 91 9.35 1.16 -13.20
N TRP A 92 9.70 2.38 -13.63
CA TRP A 92 11.09 2.73 -13.98
C TRP A 92 12.00 2.82 -12.76
N ASP A 93 11.53 3.45 -11.68
CA ASP A 93 12.30 3.62 -10.44
C ASP A 93 12.45 2.27 -9.70
N GLU A 94 11.40 1.45 -9.71
CA GLU A 94 11.43 0.05 -9.23
C GLU A 94 12.43 -0.79 -10.02
N GLN A 95 12.35 -0.76 -11.37
CA GLN A 95 13.25 -1.50 -12.24
C GLN A 95 14.71 -1.07 -12.05
N GLU A 96 14.99 0.23 -11.88
CA GLU A 96 16.37 0.70 -11.67
C GLU A 96 16.94 0.23 -10.32
N LEU A 97 16.11 0.20 -9.26
CA LEU A 97 16.50 -0.42 -7.98
C LEU A 97 16.75 -1.93 -8.12
N GLN A 98 15.88 -2.66 -8.82
CA GLN A 98 16.06 -4.08 -9.11
C GLN A 98 17.35 -4.36 -9.89
N ARG A 99 17.71 -3.50 -10.86
CA ARG A 99 18.98 -3.59 -11.62
C ARG A 99 20.22 -3.40 -10.74
N HIS A 100 20.11 -2.63 -9.66
CA HIS A 100 21.16 -2.48 -8.65
C HIS A 100 21.14 -3.57 -7.58
N GLY A 101 20.16 -4.49 -7.61
CA GLY A 101 20.14 -5.69 -6.77
C GLY A 101 19.89 -5.43 -5.29
N VAL A 102 19.21 -4.35 -4.92
CA VAL A 102 18.86 -4.05 -3.52
C VAL A 102 17.97 -5.15 -2.92
N GLN A 103 18.25 -5.55 -1.67
CA GLN A 103 17.52 -6.61 -0.96
C GLN A 103 16.97 -6.17 0.40
N ASP A 104 17.30 -4.95 0.81
CA ASP A 104 16.90 -4.34 2.08
C ASP A 104 16.39 -2.91 1.86
N LEU A 105 15.63 -2.42 2.83
CA LEU A 105 14.94 -1.13 2.76
C LEU A 105 15.90 0.05 2.81
N ALA A 106 16.98 -0.03 3.61
CA ALA A 106 17.93 1.07 3.76
C ALA A 106 18.69 1.32 2.45
N SER A 107 19.17 0.26 1.80
CA SER A 107 19.80 0.32 0.47
C SER A 107 18.83 0.84 -0.59
N ALA A 108 17.58 0.38 -0.58
CA ALA A 108 16.56 0.85 -1.52
C ALA A 108 16.27 2.35 -1.37
N MET A 109 16.08 2.84 -0.14
CA MET A 109 15.87 4.27 0.13
C MET A 109 17.09 5.12 -0.24
N ALA A 110 18.30 4.65 0.09
CA ALA A 110 19.54 5.36 -0.24
C ALA A 110 19.76 5.48 -1.76
N LEU A 111 19.48 4.43 -2.54
CA LEU A 111 19.53 4.51 -4.01
C LEU A 111 18.40 5.37 -4.58
N ALA A 112 17.19 5.28 -4.02
CA ALA A 112 16.06 6.10 -4.43
C ALA A 112 16.34 7.61 -4.29
N GLU A 113 17.04 8.04 -3.24
CA GLU A 113 17.50 9.43 -3.09
C GLU A 113 18.57 9.85 -4.12
N GLN A 114 19.43 8.90 -4.55
CA GLN A 114 20.45 9.12 -5.58
C GLN A 114 19.90 9.15 -7.01
N LEU A 115 18.84 8.39 -7.31
CA LEU A 115 18.17 8.40 -8.62
C LEU A 115 17.69 9.79 -9.05
N VAL A 116 17.44 10.68 -8.08
CA VAL A 116 17.10 12.09 -8.29
C VAL A 116 18.18 12.83 -9.09
N GLU A 117 19.45 12.61 -8.74
CA GLU A 117 20.59 13.22 -9.43
C GLU A 117 20.90 12.49 -10.75
N LEU A 118 20.67 11.17 -10.81
CA LEU A 118 20.85 10.40 -12.04
C LEU A 118 19.87 10.83 -13.15
N ARG A 119 18.58 10.99 -12.82
CA ARG A 119 17.54 11.42 -13.78
C ARG A 119 17.81 12.82 -14.34
N ARG A 120 18.51 13.69 -13.58
CA ARG A 120 18.93 15.03 -14.02
C ARG A 120 20.03 15.00 -15.09
N ASN A 121 20.82 13.93 -15.14
CA ASN A 121 21.96 13.76 -16.05
C ASN A 121 21.69 12.77 -17.20
N GLY A 122 20.54 12.10 -17.21
CA GLY A 122 20.11 11.20 -18.29
C GLY A 122 19.41 11.95 -19.45
N PRO A 123 19.37 11.36 -20.66
CA PRO A 123 18.64 11.95 -21.79
C PRO A 123 17.14 12.01 -21.46
N SER A 124 16.58 13.21 -21.47
CA SER A 124 15.22 13.54 -21.06
C SER A 124 14.15 12.95 -21.99
N ARG A 125 13.81 11.67 -21.77
CA ARG A 125 12.65 11.03 -22.41
C ARG A 125 11.39 11.40 -21.65
N GLN A 126 10.54 12.18 -22.31
CA GLN A 126 9.23 12.60 -21.80
C GLN A 126 8.38 11.38 -21.46
N ARG A 127 7.60 11.46 -20.37
CA ARG A 127 6.59 10.45 -20.05
C ARG A 127 5.29 10.75 -20.79
N PRO A 128 4.72 9.77 -21.48
CA PRO A 128 3.28 9.63 -21.54
C PRO A 128 2.89 8.19 -21.20
N TYR A 129 2.34 7.96 -20.00
CA TYR A 129 1.62 6.73 -19.69
C TYR A 129 0.52 7.02 -18.65
N MET A 130 -0.49 7.76 -19.10
CA MET A 130 -1.86 7.58 -18.61
C MET A 130 -2.50 6.61 -19.59
N ASN A 131 -2.76 5.38 -19.13
CA ASN A 131 -3.67 4.49 -19.83
C ASN A 131 -5.08 4.87 -19.41
N ASP A 132 -5.81 5.52 -20.31
CA ASP A 132 -7.27 5.55 -20.23
C ASP A 132 -7.81 4.13 -20.45
N TYR A 133 -8.84 3.79 -19.68
CA TYR A 133 -9.47 2.46 -19.73
C TYR A 133 -10.36 2.38 -20.97
N ASP A 134 -9.81 1.90 -22.08
CA ASP A 134 -10.60 1.67 -23.29
C ASP A 134 -11.60 0.52 -23.07
N ASN A 135 -12.89 0.88 -23.11
CA ASN A 135 -13.99 -0.02 -22.81
C ASN A 135 -14.34 -0.83 -24.07
N GLY A 136 -13.60 -1.92 -24.29
CA GLY A 136 -13.80 -2.85 -25.39
C GLY A 136 -15.19 -3.51 -25.37
N GLY A 137 -16.15 -2.88 -26.07
CA GLY A 137 -17.49 -3.40 -26.33
C GLY A 137 -17.77 -3.40 -27.83
N GLY A 138 -17.42 -4.50 -28.50
CA GLY A 138 -17.53 -4.65 -29.95
C GLY A 138 -17.96 -6.05 -30.33
N ASP A 139 -19.23 -6.38 -30.06
CA ASP A 139 -19.83 -7.61 -30.55
C ASP A 139 -19.96 -7.55 -32.08
N GLN A 140 -19.32 -8.48 -32.80
CA GLN A 140 -19.60 -8.72 -34.21
C GLN A 140 -19.90 -10.20 -34.45
N GLU A 141 -21.05 -10.45 -35.08
CA GLU A 141 -21.60 -11.76 -35.41
C GLU A 141 -20.67 -12.54 -36.36
N GLU A 142 -20.10 -13.67 -35.91
CA GLU A 142 -19.62 -14.68 -36.85
C GLU A 142 -20.79 -15.52 -37.37
N ARG A 143 -21.15 -15.28 -38.63
CA ARG A 143 -22.09 -16.11 -39.39
C ARG A 143 -21.45 -17.47 -39.71
N SER A 144 -21.82 -18.49 -38.95
CA SER A 144 -21.45 -19.87 -39.28
C SER A 144 -22.03 -20.30 -40.63
N SER A 145 -21.16 -20.61 -41.58
CA SER A 145 -21.52 -21.15 -42.90
C SER A 145 -21.04 -22.60 -42.99
N THR A 146 -21.95 -23.56 -42.82
CA THR A 146 -21.64 -25.00 -42.95
C THR A 146 -21.59 -25.40 -44.44
N GLN A 147 -20.58 -26.21 -44.80
CA GLN A 147 -20.41 -26.73 -46.16
C GLN A 147 -21.29 -27.95 -46.49
N GLU A 148 -21.52 -28.08 -47.79
CA GLU A 148 -22.06 -29.17 -48.64
C GLU A 148 -22.44 -30.56 -48.07
N GLU A 149 -23.70 -30.97 -48.33
CA GLU A 149 -24.12 -32.12 -49.19
C GLU A 149 -25.67 -32.07 -49.42
N GLY A 150 -26.31 -32.78 -50.37
CA GLY A 150 -25.80 -33.61 -51.46
C GLY A 150 -26.89 -34.28 -52.35
N VAL A 151 -27.23 -33.64 -53.48
CA VAL A 151 -27.86 -34.22 -54.72
C VAL A 151 -29.33 -34.74 -54.70
N VAL A 152 -29.97 -34.60 -55.88
CA VAL A 152 -31.14 -35.34 -56.47
C VAL A 152 -32.55 -34.73 -56.37
N SER A 153 -33.04 -34.24 -57.52
CA SER A 153 -34.46 -34.09 -57.92
C SER A 153 -34.93 -35.37 -58.66
N PRO A 154 -36.24 -35.63 -58.84
CA PRO A 154 -37.14 -34.79 -59.66
C PRO A 154 -38.22 -34.03 -58.87
#